data_AF-A0A2K6S694-F1
#
_entry.id   AF-A0A2K6S694-F1
#
_cell.length_a   1.000
_cell.length_b   1.000
_cell.length_c   1.000
_cell.angle_alpha   90.00
_cell.angle_beta   90.00
_cell.angle_gamma   90.00
#
_symmetry.space_group_name_H-M   'P 1'
#
loop_
_entity.id
_entity.type
_entity.pdbx_description
1 polymer ?
#
loop_
_entity_poly.entity_id
_entity_poly.type
_entity_poly.pdbx_seq_one_letter_code
_entity_poly.pdbx_strand_id
1 'polypeptide(L)'
;MAKISSPTETERCIESLIAVFQKYAGKDGYNYTLSKMEFLSFMNTELAAFTKNQKDPGVLDHMMKKLDTNSDGQLDFSEFLNLIGGLAMACHDSFLKAVPSQKRT
;
A
#
# COMPACT_ATOMS: atom_id res chain seq x y z
N MET A 1 -27.84 6.42 -25.71
CA MET A 1 -27.33 5.81 -24.47
C MET A 1 -25.82 5.69 -24.62
N ALA A 2 -25.03 6.37 -23.79
CA ALA A 2 -23.58 6.27 -23.85
C ALA A 2 -23.15 4.83 -23.55
N LYS A 3 -22.31 4.25 -24.41
CA LYS A 3 -21.74 2.93 -24.19
C LYS A 3 -20.77 3.03 -23.03
N ILE A 4 -21.19 2.63 -21.83
CA ILE A 4 -20.28 2.51 -20.68
C ILE A 4 -19.32 1.37 -21.03
N SER A 5 -18.11 1.71 -21.47
CA SER A 5 -17.06 0.73 -21.69
C SER A 5 -16.68 0.10 -20.35
N SER A 6 -16.51 -1.22 -20.34
CA SER A 6 -15.95 -1.91 -19.17
C SER A 6 -14.57 -1.32 -18.84
N PRO A 7 -14.21 -1.15 -17.56
CA PRO A 7 -12.90 -0.66 -17.18
C PRO A 7 -11.78 -1.53 -17.75
N THR A 8 -10.68 -0.90 -18.14
CA THR A 8 -9.41 -1.56 -18.45
C THR A 8 -8.81 -2.18 -17.18
N GLU A 9 -7.86 -3.11 -17.33
CA GLU A 9 -7.22 -3.74 -16.17
C GLU A 9 -6.54 -2.72 -15.24
N THR A 10 -5.88 -1.71 -15.81
CA THR A 10 -5.23 -0.66 -15.01
C THR A 10 -6.25 0.15 -14.21
N GLU A 11 -7.38 0.51 -14.81
CA GLU A 11 -8.47 1.19 -14.09
C GLU A 11 -8.99 0.32 -12.95
N ARG A 12 -9.19 -0.99 -13.16
CA ARG A 12 -9.60 -1.91 -12.08
C ARG A 12 -8.56 -2.01 -10.96
N CYS A 13 -7.27 -2.00 -11.28
CA CYS A 13 -6.22 -1.99 -10.26
C CYS A 13 -6.26 -0.71 -9.42
N ILE A 14 -6.45 0.46 -10.07
CA ILE A 14 -6.59 1.74 -9.38
C ILE A 14 -7.83 1.75 -8.49
N GLU A 15 -8.98 1.32 -9.01
CA GLU A 15 -10.23 1.18 -8.25
C GLU A 15 -10.04 0.26 -7.05
N SER A 16 -9.32 -0.86 -7.21
CA SER A 16 -9.03 -1.80 -6.13
C SER A 16 -8.17 -1.17 -5.03
N LEU A 17 -7.15 -0.38 -5.39
CA LEU A 17 -6.31 0.32 -4.42
C LEU A 17 -7.11 1.37 -3.63
N ILE A 18 -7.97 2.13 -4.32
CA ILE A 18 -8.88 3.10 -3.69
C ILE A 18 -9.83 2.40 -2.72
N ALA A 19 -10.46 1.31 -3.16
CA ALA A 19 -11.40 0.55 -2.35
C ALA A 19 -10.74 -0.04 -1.10
N VAL A 20 -9.51 -0.55 -1.22
CA VAL A 20 -8.74 -1.03 -0.07
C VAL A 20 -8.44 0.11 0.88
N PHE A 21 -7.96 1.27 0.42
CA PHE A 21 -7.71 2.42 1.30
C PHE A 21 -8.98 2.84 2.05
N GLN A 22 -10.09 3.03 1.33
CA GLN A 22 -11.38 3.44 1.90
C GLN A 22 -12.00 2.39 2.82
N LYS A 23 -11.67 1.10 2.65
CA LYS A 23 -12.08 0.03 3.57
C LYS A 23 -11.47 0.20 4.97
N TYR A 24 -10.32 0.87 5.11
CA TYR A 24 -9.65 1.07 6.40
C TYR A 24 -9.77 2.49 6.92
N ALA A 25 -9.78 3.50 6.04
CA ALA A 25 -9.82 4.91 6.41
C ALA A 25 -11.12 5.33 7.07
N GLY A 26 -11.02 6.20 8.09
CA GLY A 26 -12.13 6.90 8.73
C GLY A 26 -13.07 6.05 9.58
N LYS A 27 -12.65 4.86 9.99
CA LYS A 27 -13.34 4.04 11.01
C LYS A 27 -13.31 4.68 12.39
N ASP A 28 -12.31 5.48 12.69
CA ASP A 28 -12.17 6.16 13.98
C ASP A 28 -12.58 7.64 13.98
N GLY A 29 -13.23 8.10 12.90
CA GLY A 29 -13.83 9.43 12.81
C GLY A 29 -13.03 10.45 12.00
N TYR A 30 -11.83 10.09 11.54
CA TYR A 30 -11.07 10.92 10.61
C TYR A 30 -11.46 10.60 9.17
N ASN A 31 -12.37 11.41 8.62
CA ASN A 31 -12.83 11.21 7.25
C ASN A 31 -11.65 11.31 6.27
N TYR A 32 -11.44 10.25 5.48
CA TYR A 32 -10.53 10.17 4.33
C TYR A 32 -9.04 9.91 4.59
N THR A 33 -8.62 9.67 5.82
CA THR A 33 -7.22 9.34 6.19
C THR A 33 -7.15 8.02 6.94
N LEU A 34 -5.96 7.43 7.01
CA LEU A 34 -5.65 6.30 7.89
C LEU A 34 -4.98 6.83 9.16
N SER A 35 -5.61 6.60 10.30
CA SER A 35 -4.93 6.77 11.58
C SER A 35 -3.86 5.68 11.77
N LYS A 36 -3.01 5.86 12.78
CA LYS A 36 -2.02 4.85 13.18
C LYS A 36 -2.65 3.48 13.46
N MET A 37 -3.84 3.43 14.08
CA MET A 37 -4.52 2.17 14.39
C MET A 37 -5.11 1.51 13.13
N GLU A 38 -5.67 2.31 12.23
CA GLU A 38 -6.21 1.84 10.96
C GLU A 38 -5.10 1.32 10.05
N PHE A 39 -3.97 2.04 10.01
CA PHE A 39 -2.77 1.62 9.30
C PHE A 39 -2.21 0.30 9.83
N LEU A 40 -2.15 0.11 11.16
CA LEU A 40 -1.80 -1.17 11.77
C LEU A 40 -2.73 -2.31 11.31
N SER A 41 -4.04 -2.05 11.30
CA SER A 41 -5.05 -3.03 10.86
C SER A 41 -4.89 -3.41 9.39
N PHE A 42 -4.64 -2.43 8.53
CA PHE A 42 -4.31 -2.64 7.12
C PHE A 42 -3.06 -3.52 6.96
N MET A 43 -1.96 -3.15 7.62
CA MET A 43 -0.68 -3.88 7.53
C MET A 43 -0.79 -5.34 8.00
N ASN A 44 -1.58 -5.59 9.05
CA ASN A 44 -1.77 -6.95 9.57
C ASN A 44 -2.72 -7.81 8.74
N THR A 45 -3.56 -7.19 7.90
CA THR A 45 -4.57 -7.90 7.10
C THR A 45 -4.12 -8.05 5.66
N GLU A 46 -3.98 -6.92 4.95
CA GLU A 46 -3.69 -6.89 3.51
C GLU A 46 -2.20 -7.20 3.23
N LEU A 47 -1.32 -6.83 4.17
CA LEU A 47 0.12 -7.03 4.06
C LEU A 47 0.66 -8.00 5.12
N ALA A 48 -0.17 -8.95 5.56
CA ALA A 48 0.18 -9.92 6.60
C ALA A 48 1.49 -10.68 6.31
N ALA A 49 1.79 -10.96 5.04
CA ALA A 49 3.04 -11.62 4.66
C ALA A 49 4.29 -10.77 4.98
N PHE A 50 4.17 -9.44 4.90
CA PHE A 50 5.24 -8.50 5.25
C PHE A 50 5.38 -8.32 6.76
N THR A 51 4.26 -8.38 7.50
CA THR A 51 4.25 -8.16 8.95
C THR A 51 4.46 -9.42 9.79
N LYS A 52 4.18 -10.62 9.26
CA LYS A 52 4.30 -11.90 9.99
C LYS A 52 5.67 -12.17 10.61
N ASN A 53 6.73 -11.68 9.99
CA ASN A 53 8.10 -11.86 10.48
C ASN A 53 8.64 -10.63 11.23
N GLN A 54 7.83 -9.56 11.33
CA GLN A 54 8.24 -8.35 12.00
C GLN A 54 8.02 -8.50 13.51
N LYS A 55 9.12 -8.57 14.26
CA LYS A 55 9.12 -8.70 15.73
C LYS A 55 9.35 -7.39 16.45
N ASP A 56 9.77 -6.35 15.73
CA ASP A 56 9.99 -5.03 16.31
C ASP A 56 8.68 -4.23 16.36
N PRO A 57 8.14 -3.96 17.57
CA PRO A 57 6.93 -3.15 17.71
C PRO A 57 7.14 -1.70 17.23
N GLY A 58 8.38 -1.21 17.14
CA GLY A 58 8.70 0.14 16.68
C GLY A 58 8.74 0.31 15.16
N VAL A 59 8.73 -0.78 14.37
CA VAL A 59 8.81 -0.69 12.92
C VAL A 59 7.59 0.01 12.32
N LEU A 60 6.40 -0.25 12.86
CA LEU A 60 5.21 0.44 12.36
C LEU A 60 5.29 1.95 12.64
N ASP A 61 5.77 2.33 13.82
CA ASP A 61 5.93 3.73 14.21
C ASP A 61 6.94 4.44 13.30
N HIS A 62 8.03 3.75 12.95
CA HIS A 62 9.01 4.27 12.00
C HIS A 62 8.44 4.39 10.58
N MET A 63 7.67 3.39 10.13
CA MET A 63 6.99 3.43 8.83
C MET A 63 5.99 4.59 8.76
N MET A 64 5.13 4.73 9.79
CA MET A 64 4.18 5.82 9.89
C MET A 64 4.89 7.16 9.79
N LYS A 65 5.93 7.39 10.62
CA LYS A 65 6.71 8.63 10.60
C LYS A 65 7.39 8.92 9.26
N LYS A 66 7.74 7.88 8.50
CA LYS A 66 8.36 8.03 7.19
C LYS A 66 7.35 8.36 6.09
N LEU A 67 6.13 7.82 6.20
CA LEU A 67 5.06 7.98 5.22
C LEU A 67 4.24 9.26 5.45
N ASP A 68 4.06 9.65 6.70
CA ASP A 68 3.41 10.89 7.15
C ASP A 68 4.32 12.09 6.84
N THR A 69 4.31 12.51 5.58
CA THR A 69 5.16 13.56 5.03
C THR A 69 4.70 14.94 5.43
N ASN A 70 3.40 15.11 5.69
CA ASN A 70 2.83 16.37 6.17
C ASN A 70 2.91 16.51 7.71
N SER A 71 3.23 15.42 8.42
CA SER A 71 3.38 15.34 9.88
C SER A 71 2.09 15.64 10.66
N ASP A 72 0.93 15.25 10.12
CA ASP A 72 -0.37 15.39 10.78
C ASP A 72 -0.75 14.18 11.67
N GLY A 73 0.08 13.14 11.67
CA GLY A 73 -0.11 11.92 12.45
C GLY A 73 -1.02 10.88 11.79
N GLN A 74 -1.40 11.11 10.53
CA GLN A 74 -2.27 10.26 9.72
C GLN A 74 -1.64 10.02 8.34
N LEU A 75 -2.24 9.11 7.56
CA LEU A 75 -1.84 8.92 6.16
C LEU A 75 -3.00 9.27 5.25
N ASP A 76 -2.81 10.28 4.42
CA ASP A 76 -3.71 10.52 3.29
C ASP A 76 -3.49 9.49 2.16
N PHE A 77 -4.32 9.58 1.11
CA PHE A 77 -4.22 8.63 0.00
C PHE A 77 -2.88 8.71 -0.75
N SER A 78 -2.28 9.90 -0.86
CA SER A 78 -0.98 10.09 -1.50
C SER A 78 0.13 9.43 -0.68
N GLU A 79 0.11 9.62 0.64
CA GLU A 79 1.06 9.01 1.57
C GLU A 79 0.91 7.48 1.64
N PHE A 80 -0.32 6.98 1.56
CA PHE A 80 -0.59 5.56 1.37
C PHE A 80 0.01 5.04 0.05
N LEU A 81 -0.16 5.74 -1.06
CA LEU A 81 0.41 5.33 -2.35
C LEU A 81 1.94 5.31 -2.33
N ASN A 82 2.61 6.13 -1.52
CA ASN A 82 4.06 6.06 -1.35
C ASN A 82 4.51 4.69 -0.78
N LEU A 83 3.74 4.12 0.15
CA LEU A 83 3.99 2.76 0.65
C LEU A 83 3.81 1.73 -0.47
N ILE A 84 2.68 1.79 -1.18
CA ILE A 84 2.37 0.84 -2.25
C ILE A 84 3.41 0.91 -3.37
N GLY A 85 3.81 2.11 -3.77
CA GLY A 85 4.87 2.34 -4.75
C GLY A 85 6.20 1.76 -4.29
N GLY A 86 6.57 1.96 -3.02
CA GLY A 86 7.76 1.37 -2.42
C GLY A 86 7.76 -0.16 -2.48
N LEU A 87 6.63 -0.80 -2.15
CA LEU A 87 6.46 -2.25 -2.24
C LEU A 87 6.50 -2.74 -3.69
N ALA A 88 5.84 -2.04 -4.61
CA ALA A 88 5.83 -2.37 -6.03
C ALA A 88 7.24 -2.34 -6.64
N MET A 89 8.05 -1.32 -6.30
CA MET A 89 9.45 -1.24 -6.71
C MET A 89 10.28 -2.40 -6.15
N ALA A 90 10.13 -2.71 -4.86
CA ALA A 90 10.86 -3.83 -4.24
C ALA A 90 10.49 -5.20 -4.85
N CYS A 91 9.21 -5.41 -5.15
CA CYS A 91 8.74 -6.59 -5.85
C CYS A 91 9.30 -6.65 -7.28
N HIS A 92 9.25 -5.54 -8.03
CA HIS A 92 9.80 -5.45 -9.38
C HIS A 92 11.29 -5.80 -9.43
N ASP A 93 12.09 -5.23 -8.53
CA ASP A 93 13.51 -5.54 -8.39
C ASP A 93 13.77 -7.02 -8.08
N SER A 94 12.92 -7.61 -7.23
CA SER A 94 13.02 -9.04 -6.88
C SER A 94 12.73 -9.94 -8.07
N PHE A 95 11.75 -9.58 -8.91
CA PHE A 95 11.46 -10.31 -10.14
C PHE A 95 12.60 -10.23 -11.15
N LEU A 96 13.21 -9.06 -11.32
CA LEU A 96 14.35 -8.88 -12.23
C LEU A 96 15.56 -9.73 -11.80
N LYS A 97 15.81 -9.85 -10.49
CA LYS A 97 16.89 -10.69 -9.95
C LYS A 97 16.61 -12.19 -10.03
N ALA A 98 15.34 -12.58 -10.04
CA ALA A 98 14.91 -13.98 -10.11
C ALA A 98 14.97 -14.57 -11.53
N VAL A 99 15.11 -13.74 -12.57
CA VAL A 99 15.33 -14.23 -13.94
C VAL A 99 16.79 -14.70 -14.05
N PRO A 100 17.06 -16.00 -14.29
CA PRO A 100 18.42 -16.46 -14.52
C PRO A 100 18.92 -15.77 -15.79
N SER A 101 20.09 -15.13 -15.71
CA SER A 101 20.77 -14.59 -16.88
C SER A 101 20.85 -15.71 -17.94
N GLN A 102 20.08 -15.55 -19.00
CA GLN A 102 20.12 -16.44 -20.15
C GLN A 102 21.57 -16.39 -20.66
N LYS A 103 22.33 -17.46 -20.40
CA LYS A 103 23.68 -17.62 -20.93
C LYS A 103 23.57 -17.51 -22.46
N ARG A 104 24.02 -16.37 -23.00
CA ARG A 104 24.35 -16.26 -24.42
C ARG A 104 25.58 -17.13 -24.64
N THR A 105 25.33 -18.35 -25.13
CA THR A 105 26.31 -19.14 -25.88
C THR A 105 26.60 -18.48 -27.21
#